data_AF-A0A0N4ZDH1-F1
#
_entry.id   AF-A0A0N4ZDH1-F1
#
_cell.length_a   1.000
_cell.length_b   1.000
_cell.length_c   1.000
_cell.angle_alpha   90.00
_cell.angle_beta   90.00
_cell.angle_gamma   90.00
#
_symmetry.space_group_name_H-M   'P 1'
#
loop_
_entity.id
_entity.type
_entity.pdbx_description
1 polymer ?
#
loop_
_entity_poly.entity_id
_entity_poly.type
_entity_poly.pdbx_seq_one_letter_code
_entity_poly.pdbx_strand_id
1 'polypeptide(L)'
;MKLLSAESYNFLRDCEEGDFISVKRFIEIKLKKKDFMKTITNILNSNQITPQLDLCKYKYTSNGHNPLHLAIISGNMTLIRYLIKMDSKLLYDKDKEGKIPFHLISHSKNKDIWKEISQTDEFIYFLQQLYN
;
A
#
# COMPACT_ATOMS: atom_id res chain seq x y z
N MET A 1 -9.59 -21.55 4.92
CA MET A 1 -8.75 -20.62 4.16
C MET A 1 -9.67 -19.66 3.41
N LYS A 2 -9.74 -18.37 3.80
CA LYS A 2 -10.58 -17.40 3.06
C LYS A 2 -9.84 -17.00 1.79
N LEU A 3 -10.43 -17.32 0.64
CA LEU A 3 -9.94 -16.86 -0.66
C LEU A 3 -10.22 -15.36 -0.80
N LEU A 4 -9.30 -14.63 -1.45
CA LEU A 4 -9.54 -13.25 -1.83
C LEU A 4 -10.77 -13.16 -2.75
N SER A 5 -11.57 -12.10 -2.63
CA SER A 5 -12.57 -11.82 -3.65
C SER A 5 -11.88 -11.55 -4.99
N ALA A 6 -12.54 -11.83 -6.11
CA ALA A 6 -12.00 -11.54 -7.44
C ALA A 6 -11.59 -10.06 -7.58
N GLU A 7 -12.36 -9.14 -6.99
CA GLU A 7 -12.05 -7.71 -6.94
C GLU A 7 -10.72 -7.42 -6.20
N SER A 8 -10.50 -8.08 -5.06
CA SER A 8 -9.29 -7.92 -4.25
C SER A 8 -8.07 -8.53 -4.93
N TYR A 9 -8.26 -9.66 -5.61
CA TYR A 9 -7.22 -10.30 -6.39
C TYR A 9 -6.78 -9.42 -7.57
N ASN A 10 -7.73 -8.88 -8.33
CA ASN A 10 -7.43 -7.98 -9.44
C ASN A 10 -6.69 -6.72 -8.96
N PHE A 11 -7.11 -6.13 -7.84
CA PHE A 11 -6.39 -5.00 -7.25
C PHE A 11 -4.92 -5.33 -6.93
N LEU A 12 -4.64 -6.50 -6.34
CA LEU A 12 -3.26 -6.92 -6.06
C LEU A 12 -2.49 -7.17 -7.35
N ARG A 13 -3.12 -7.77 -8.36
CA ARG A 13 -2.52 -7.99 -9.66
C ARG A 13 -2.16 -6.67 -10.35
N ASP A 14 -3.04 -5.67 -10.32
CA ASP A 14 -2.77 -4.33 -10.86
C ASP A 14 -1.56 -3.70 -10.15
N CYS A 15 -1.38 -3.96 -8.84
CA CYS A 15 -0.20 -3.50 -8.11
C CYS A 15 1.10 -4.19 -8.58
N GLU A 16 1.05 -5.50 -8.86
CA GLU A 16 2.18 -6.29 -9.34
C GLU A 16 2.59 -5.91 -10.78
N GLU A 17 1.60 -5.66 -11.63
CA GLU A 17 1.80 -5.21 -13.00
C GLU A 17 2.24 -3.73 -13.07
N GLY A 18 2.00 -2.96 -11.99
CA GLY A 18 2.35 -1.54 -11.90
C GLY A 18 1.32 -0.63 -12.58
N ASP A 19 0.07 -1.07 -12.73
CA ASP A 19 -1.03 -0.27 -13.30
C ASP A 19 -1.51 0.76 -12.28
N PHE A 20 -0.85 1.92 -12.31
CA PHE A 20 -1.17 3.04 -11.45
C PHE A 20 -2.61 3.53 -11.60
N ILE A 21 -3.17 3.52 -12.82
CA ILE A 21 -4.50 4.09 -13.08
C ILE A 21 -5.56 3.21 -12.44
N SER A 22 -5.49 1.89 -12.65
CA SER A 22 -6.44 0.93 -12.07
C SER A 22 -6.34 0.90 -10.55
N VAL A 23 -5.13 0.89 -9.99
CA VAL A 23 -4.91 0.95 -8.54
C VAL A 23 -5.46 2.23 -7.94
N LYS A 24 -5.15 3.40 -8.55
CA LYS A 24 -5.66 4.69 -8.09
C LYS A 24 -7.18 4.71 -8.11
N ARG A 25 -7.80 4.27 -9.22
CA ARG A 25 -9.26 4.19 -9.36
C ARG A 25 -9.89 3.31 -8.29
N PHE A 26 -9.32 2.12 -8.05
CA PHE A 26 -9.80 1.21 -7.02
C PHE A 26 -9.80 1.88 -5.63
N ILE A 27 -8.66 2.48 -5.24
CA ILE A 27 -8.51 3.15 -3.95
C ILE A 27 -9.50 4.32 -3.84
N GLU A 28 -9.61 5.16 -4.86
CA GLU A 28 -10.54 6.29 -4.88
C GLU A 28 -12.00 5.84 -4.73
N ILE A 29 -12.41 4.72 -5.34
CA ILE A 29 -13.76 4.17 -5.16
C ILE A 29 -13.97 3.73 -3.71
N LYS A 30 -13.00 3.04 -3.10
CA LYS A 30 -13.10 2.63 -1.69
C LYS A 30 -13.10 3.83 -0.75
N LEU A 31 -12.32 4.87 -1.06
CA LEU A 31 -12.30 6.13 -0.32
C LEU A 31 -13.62 6.88 -0.45
N LYS A 32 -14.19 7.06 -1.64
CA LYS A 32 -15.50 7.69 -1.83
C LYS A 32 -16.62 6.96 -1.08
N LYS A 33 -16.60 5.63 -1.07
CA LYS A 33 -17.53 4.84 -0.23
C LYS A 33 -17.31 5.13 1.26
N LYS A 34 -16.06 5.21 1.71
CA LYS A 34 -15.72 5.54 3.09
C LYS A 34 -16.07 6.99 3.43
N ASP A 35 -15.86 7.95 2.54
CA ASP A 35 -16.19 9.37 2.72
C ASP A 35 -17.70 9.61 2.68
N PHE A 36 -18.47 8.87 1.87
CA PHE A 36 -19.92 8.85 1.98
C PHE A 36 -20.35 8.35 3.37
N MET A 37 -19.82 7.21 3.82
CA MET A 37 -20.10 6.67 5.16
C MET A 37 -19.61 7.60 6.27
N LYS A 38 -18.47 8.26 6.08
CA LYS A 38 -17.85 9.20 7.01
C LYS A 38 -18.52 10.57 6.98
N THR A 39 -19.16 10.98 5.89
CA THR A 39 -20.04 12.17 5.88
C THR A 39 -21.26 11.87 6.75
N ILE A 40 -21.86 10.68 6.60
CA ILE A 40 -22.91 10.22 7.53
C ILE A 40 -22.37 10.12 8.97
N THR A 41 -21.14 9.67 9.18
CA THR A 41 -20.54 9.52 10.52
C THR A 41 -20.03 10.85 11.12
N ASN A 42 -19.59 11.81 10.31
CA ASN A 42 -19.11 13.14 10.72
C ASN A 42 -20.26 14.09 11.03
N ILE A 43 -21.42 13.93 10.37
CA ILE A 43 -22.68 14.50 10.85
C ILE A 43 -22.96 14.03 12.29
N LEU A 44 -22.49 12.83 12.65
CA LEU A 44 -22.71 12.23 13.97
C LEU A 44 -21.55 12.43 14.97
N ASN A 45 -20.31 12.70 14.55
CA ASN A 45 -19.16 12.93 15.43
C ASN A 45 -18.06 13.76 14.74
N SER A 46 -17.77 14.94 15.27
CA SER A 46 -16.72 15.85 14.79
C SER A 46 -15.36 15.47 15.38
N ASN A 47 -14.41 15.02 14.54
CA ASN A 47 -12.99 15.43 14.61
C ASN A 47 -12.17 14.80 13.47
N GLN A 48 -11.15 15.54 13.05
CA GLN A 48 -10.30 15.35 11.86
C GLN A 48 -9.82 13.92 11.64
N ILE A 49 -9.98 13.39 10.43
CA ILE A 49 -9.51 12.04 10.06
C ILE A 49 -8.89 12.10 8.66
N THR A 50 -7.60 11.79 8.56
CA THR A 50 -6.97 11.40 7.29
C THR A 50 -7.66 10.12 6.78
N PRO A 51 -7.90 9.95 5.47
CA PRO A 51 -8.55 8.75 4.95
C PRO A 51 -7.65 7.52 5.15
N GLN A 52 -7.73 6.90 6.32
CA GLN A 52 -6.94 5.71 6.65
C GLN A 52 -7.67 4.49 6.08
N LEU A 53 -7.38 4.15 4.82
CA LEU A 53 -7.82 2.88 4.25
C LEU A 53 -6.86 1.80 4.78
N ASP A 54 -7.40 0.78 5.44
CA ASP A 54 -6.60 -0.40 5.80
C ASP A 54 -6.33 -1.21 4.52
N LEU A 55 -5.18 -0.94 3.89
CA LEU A 55 -4.70 -1.65 2.71
C LEU A 55 -3.94 -2.91 3.08
N CYS A 56 -3.45 -3.02 4.32
CA CYS A 56 -2.74 -4.19 4.83
C CYS A 56 -3.59 -5.47 4.76
N LYS A 57 -4.93 -5.34 4.76
CA LYS A 57 -5.83 -6.50 4.58
C LYS A 57 -5.77 -7.16 3.20
N TYR A 58 -5.27 -6.45 2.16
CA TYR A 58 -5.15 -7.01 0.82
C TYR A 58 -3.80 -7.72 0.71
N LYS A 59 -3.78 -9.05 0.75
CA LYS A 59 -2.54 -9.82 0.63
C LYS A 59 -2.75 -11.08 -0.18
N TYR A 60 -1.73 -11.47 -0.95
CA TYR A 60 -1.75 -12.80 -1.53
C TYR A 60 -1.70 -13.87 -0.46
N THR A 61 -2.55 -14.88 -0.62
CA THR A 61 -2.64 -16.01 0.31
C THR A 61 -1.44 -16.93 0.21
N SER A 62 -0.65 -16.88 -0.87
CA SER A 62 0.53 -17.72 -1.08
C SER A 62 1.72 -17.28 -0.24
N ASN A 63 2.15 -16.02 -0.39
CA ASN A 63 3.36 -15.46 0.23
C ASN A 63 3.08 -14.35 1.25
N GLY A 64 1.86 -13.82 1.33
CA GLY A 64 1.52 -12.71 2.22
C GLY A 64 1.95 -11.34 1.70
N HIS A 65 2.33 -11.21 0.42
CA HIS A 65 2.67 -9.93 -0.17
C HIS A 65 1.46 -8.99 -0.14
N ASN A 66 1.64 -7.84 0.49
CA ASN A 66 0.68 -6.72 0.48
C ASN A 66 0.85 -5.87 -0.80
N PRO A 67 0.01 -4.85 -1.06
CA PRO A 67 0.08 -4.05 -2.28
C PRO A 67 1.44 -3.37 -2.48
N LEU A 68 2.12 -3.00 -1.40
CA LEU A 68 3.42 -2.33 -1.48
C LEU A 68 4.57 -3.30 -1.85
N HIS A 69 4.53 -4.55 -1.38
CA HIS A 69 5.46 -5.59 -1.86
C HIS A 69 5.36 -5.72 -3.39
N LEU A 70 4.12 -5.78 -3.90
CA LEU A 70 3.84 -5.96 -5.33
C LEU A 70 4.24 -4.72 -6.16
N ALA A 71 3.94 -3.53 -5.67
CA ALA A 71 4.36 -2.29 -6.32
C ALA A 71 5.89 -2.17 -6.41
N ILE A 72 6.63 -2.62 -5.40
CA ILE A 72 8.09 -2.68 -5.45
C ILE A 72 8.57 -3.65 -6.53
N ILE A 73 7.99 -4.84 -6.62
CA ILE A 73 8.31 -5.81 -7.70
C ILE A 73 8.10 -5.17 -9.08
N SER A 74 7.00 -4.41 -9.26
CA SER A 74 6.70 -3.72 -10.51
C SER A 74 7.77 -2.68 -10.91
N GLY A 75 8.45 -2.08 -9.92
CA GLY A 75 9.39 -0.99 -10.12
C GLY A 75 8.76 0.38 -10.41
N ASN A 76 7.43 0.49 -10.35
CA ASN A 76 6.72 1.74 -10.61
C ASN A 76 6.80 2.68 -9.39
N MET A 77 7.73 3.62 -9.43
CA MET A 77 7.97 4.58 -8.34
C MET A 77 6.78 5.49 -8.04
N THR A 78 6.00 5.87 -9.05
CA THR A 78 4.78 6.65 -8.88
C THR A 78 3.75 5.88 -8.04
N LEU A 79 3.58 4.59 -8.34
CA LEU A 79 2.69 3.71 -7.60
C LEU A 79 3.17 3.49 -6.15
N ILE A 80 4.48 3.24 -5.96
CA ILE A 80 5.08 3.06 -4.63
C ILE A 80 4.80 4.28 -3.74
N ARG A 81 5.11 5.49 -4.21
CA ARG A 81 4.86 6.74 -3.47
C ARG A 81 3.38 6.93 -3.16
N TYR A 82 2.51 6.64 -4.12
CA TYR A 82 1.08 6.76 -3.93
C TYR A 82 0.56 5.82 -2.85
N LEU A 83 0.93 4.53 -2.88
CA LEU A 83 0.49 3.56 -1.88
C LEU A 83 0.97 3.92 -0.46
N ILE A 84 2.22 4.36 -0.31
CA ILE A 84 2.77 4.83 0.97
C ILE A 84 1.95 6.01 1.52
N LYS A 85 1.61 6.97 0.66
CA LYS A 85 0.79 8.12 1.03
C LYS A 85 -0.63 7.72 1.45
N MET A 86 -1.19 6.68 0.86
CA MET A 86 -2.55 6.20 1.16
C MET A 86 -2.62 5.37 2.44
N ASP A 87 -1.61 4.53 2.71
CA ASP A 87 -1.52 3.74 3.93
C ASP A 87 -0.05 3.46 4.29
N SER A 88 0.49 4.26 5.21
CA SER A 88 1.88 4.11 5.68
C SER A 88 2.12 2.82 6.47
N LYS A 89 1.07 2.14 6.96
CA LYS A 89 1.21 0.87 7.68
C LYS A 89 1.77 -0.24 6.80
N LEU A 90 1.58 -0.13 5.48
CA LEU A 90 2.12 -1.07 4.49
C LEU A 90 3.63 -1.26 4.63
N LEU A 91 4.37 -0.21 5.04
CA LEU A 91 5.82 -0.23 5.21
C LEU A 91 6.32 -1.24 6.25
N TYR A 92 5.51 -1.51 7.26
CA TYR A 92 5.88 -2.36 8.41
C TYR A 92 5.24 -3.74 8.35
N ASP A 93 4.27 -3.89 7.46
CA ASP A 93 3.44 -5.07 7.39
C ASP A 93 4.21 -6.20 6.70
N LYS A 94 4.52 -7.24 7.48
CA LYS A 94 5.36 -8.36 7.06
C LYS A 94 4.58 -9.36 6.21
N ASP A 95 5.29 -9.95 5.25
CA ASP A 95 4.86 -11.12 4.53
C ASP A 95 4.99 -12.40 5.39
N LYS A 96 4.76 -13.58 4.79
CA LYS A 96 4.85 -14.86 5.51
C LYS A 96 6.27 -15.28 5.88
N GLU A 97 7.28 -14.70 5.23
CA GLU A 97 8.69 -14.93 5.56
C GLU A 97 9.20 -13.92 6.60
N GLY A 98 8.33 -13.04 7.10
CA GLY A 98 8.69 -12.00 8.07
C GLY A 98 9.37 -10.78 7.42
N LYS A 99 9.36 -10.70 6.09
CA LYS A 99 9.96 -9.60 5.32
C LYS A 99 8.94 -8.48 5.15
N ILE A 100 9.37 -7.25 5.39
CA ILE A 100 8.64 -6.04 4.99
C ILE A 100 8.86 -5.72 3.50
N PRO A 101 8.04 -4.85 2.87
CA PRO A 101 8.10 -4.61 1.43
C PRO A 101 9.49 -4.26 0.88
N PHE A 102 10.26 -3.44 1.60
CA PHE A 102 11.56 -2.98 1.11
C PHE A 102 12.63 -4.07 1.05
N HIS A 103 12.45 -5.22 1.70
CA HIS A 103 13.34 -6.37 1.48
C HIS A 103 13.27 -6.90 0.04
N LEU A 104 12.20 -6.61 -0.70
CA LEU A 104 12.03 -7.05 -2.08
C LEU A 104 12.62 -6.09 -3.11
N ILE A 105 13.21 -4.95 -2.72
CA ILE A 105 13.78 -4.00 -3.70
C ILE A 105 14.87 -4.67 -4.56
N SER A 106 15.65 -5.60 -4.01
CA SER A 106 16.65 -6.34 -4.78
C SER A 106 16.06 -7.21 -5.90
N HIS A 107 14.76 -7.53 -5.80
CA HIS A 107 14.00 -8.33 -6.78
C HIS A 107 13.15 -7.45 -7.71
N SER A 108 13.20 -6.12 -7.56
CA SER A 108 12.41 -5.20 -8.37
C SER A 108 12.94 -5.08 -9.80
N LYS A 109 12.04 -4.72 -10.73
CA LYS A 109 12.40 -4.40 -12.11
C LYS A 109 13.25 -3.12 -12.23
N ASN A 110 13.10 -2.20 -11.28
CA ASN A 110 13.81 -0.92 -11.26
C ASN A 110 14.88 -0.91 -10.16
N LYS A 111 16.15 -0.99 -10.57
CA LYS A 111 17.28 -1.02 -9.61
C LYS A 111 17.53 0.32 -8.91
N ASP A 112 16.96 1.40 -9.42
CA ASP A 112 17.12 2.75 -8.86
C ASP A 112 16.10 3.08 -7.76
N ILE A 113 15.18 2.16 -7.43
CA ILE A 113 14.19 2.38 -6.35
C ILE A 113 14.87 2.80 -5.04
N TRP A 114 16.01 2.18 -4.67
CA TRP A 114 16.74 2.56 -3.47
C TRP A 114 17.25 4.00 -3.53
N LYS A 115 17.75 4.44 -4.69
CA LYS A 115 18.23 5.81 -4.90
C LYS A 115 17.10 6.81 -4.76
N GLU A 116 15.92 6.49 -5.27
CA GLU A 116 14.77 7.40 -5.22
C GLU A 116 14.05 7.41 -3.87
N ILE A 117 13.90 6.25 -3.22
CA ILE A 117 13.19 6.11 -1.93
C ILE A 117 14.03 6.62 -0.76
N SER A 118 15.36 6.48 -0.82
CA SER A 118 16.26 6.95 0.26
C SER A 118 16.24 8.46 0.45
N GLN A 119 15.79 9.20 -0.56
CA GLN A 119 15.70 10.66 -0.55
C GLN A 119 14.33 11.18 -0.09
N THR A 120 13.41 10.30 0.31
CA THR A 120 12.03 10.71 0.65
C THR A 120 11.82 10.79 2.15
N ASP A 121 11.04 11.78 2.58
CA ASP A 121 10.71 11.99 3.99
C ASP A 121 9.99 10.78 4.59
N GLU A 122 9.17 10.09 3.80
CA GLU A 122 8.43 8.90 4.26
C GLU A 122 9.38 7.74 4.62
N PHE A 123 10.47 7.58 3.86
CA PHE A 123 11.47 6.55 4.14
C PHE A 123 12.34 6.90 5.34
N ILE A 124 12.74 8.17 5.46
CA ILE A 124 13.48 8.66 6.63
C ILE A 124 12.66 8.46 7.90
N TYR A 125 11.37 8.83 7.87
CA TYR A 125 10.46 8.60 8.98
C TYR A 125 10.33 7.10 9.31
N PHE A 126 10.22 6.25 8.29
CA PHE A 126 10.19 4.80 8.47
C PHE A 126 11.44 4.27 9.19
N LEU A 127 12.64 4.73 8.83
CA LEU A 127 13.87 4.33 9.52
C LEU A 127 13.89 4.81 10.97
N GLN A 128 13.46 6.03 11.25
CA GLN A 128 13.40 6.56 12.62
C GLN A 128 12.50 5.71 13.54
N GLN A 129 11.42 5.15 13.02
CA GLN A 129 10.51 4.29 13.79
C GLN A 129 11.04 2.86 14.00
N LEU A 130 12.04 2.41 13.24
CA LEU A 130 12.65 1.09 13.42
C LEU A 130 13.78 1.07 14.46
N TYR A 131 14.42 2.20 14.71
CA TYR A 131 15.59 2.32 15.60
C TYR A 131 15.28 3.02 16.94
N ASN A 132 14.01 3.31 17.21
CA ASN A 132 13.48 3.74 18.52
C ASN A 132 12.71 2.60 19.17
#